data_AF-A0A957HSW1-F1
#
_entry.id   AF-A0A957HSW1-F1
#
_cell.length_a   1.000
_cell.length_b   1.000
_cell.length_c   1.000
_cell.angle_alpha   90.00
_cell.angle_beta   90.00
_cell.angle_gamma   90.00
#
_symmetry.space_group_name_H-M   'P 1'
#
loop_
_entity.id
_entity.type
_entity.pdbx_description
1 polymer ?
#
loop_
_entity_poly.entity_id
_entity_poly.type
_entity_poly.pdbx_seq_one_letter_code
_entity_poly.pdbx_strand_id
1 'polypeptide(L)'
;YAEMVYFGKWYHSLRESLQAFIDKTQETVTGWVKVKLYKGNVIVIGRKSAHSLYREDFATFGQEDVYDQSDAVGFITLFGLQMKVKAMMEVSDGGKTRYAAPDYSKFKRD
;
A
#
# COMPACT_ATOMS: atom_id res chain seq x y z
N TYR A 1 -16.46 -1.11 13.77
CA TYR A 1 -17.88 -1.03 13.35
C TYR A 1 -18.61 -2.35 13.66
N ALA A 2 -18.20 -3.47 13.06
CA ALA A 2 -18.87 -4.77 13.25
C ALA A 2 -19.02 -5.21 14.72
N GLU A 3 -17.96 -5.12 15.53
CA GLU A 3 -18.01 -5.46 16.97
C GLU A 3 -19.05 -4.63 17.74
N MET A 4 -19.18 -3.34 17.41
CA MET A 4 -20.16 -2.48 18.05
C MET A 4 -21.59 -2.94 17.75
N VAL A 5 -21.87 -3.29 16.50
CA VAL A 5 -23.17 -3.83 16.10
C VAL A 5 -23.42 -5.17 16.78
N TYR A 6 -22.43 -6.06 16.78
CA TYR A 6 -22.51 -7.38 17.40
C TYR A 6 -22.80 -7.29 18.91
N PHE A 7 -22.16 -6.36 19.62
CA PHE A 7 -22.40 -6.13 21.05
C PHE A 7 -23.67 -5.30 21.35
N GLY A 8 -24.56 -5.08 20.36
CA GLY A 8 -25.80 -4.33 20.55
C GLY A 8 -25.61 -2.82 20.77
N LYS A 9 -24.41 -2.28 20.52
CA LYS A 9 -24.07 -0.86 20.69
C LYS A 9 -24.49 -0.04 19.47
N TRP A 10 -25.69 -0.27 18.95
CA TRP A 10 -26.18 0.43 17.77
C TRP A 10 -26.27 1.93 18.00
N TYR A 11 -26.84 2.40 19.11
CA TYR A 11 -26.99 3.84 19.40
C TYR A 11 -25.78 4.47 20.12
N HIS A 12 -24.62 3.81 20.10
CA HIS A 12 -23.43 4.32 20.78
C HIS A 12 -22.73 5.39 19.93
N SER A 13 -22.34 6.50 20.55
CA SER A 13 -21.70 7.65 19.87
C SER A 13 -20.49 7.26 19.00
N LEU A 14 -19.61 6.41 19.51
CA LEU A 14 -18.48 5.89 18.73
C LEU A 14 -18.90 5.21 17.41
N ARG A 15 -20.05 4.51 17.35
CA ARG A 15 -20.54 3.87 16.12
C ARG A 15 -21.04 4.94 15.15
N GLU A 16 -21.68 6.00 15.65
CA GLU A 16 -22.10 7.17 14.86
C GLU A 16 -20.91 7.88 14.25
N SER A 17 -19.86 8.12 15.03
CA SER A 17 -18.61 8.70 14.53
C SER A 17 -17.97 7.83 13.43
N LEU A 18 -17.96 6.51 13.61
CA LEU A 18 -17.48 5.58 12.58
C LEU A 18 -18.37 5.58 11.34
N GLN A 19 -19.69 5.70 11.49
CA GLN A 19 -20.61 5.80 10.35
C GLN A 19 -20.30 7.03 9.51
N ALA A 20 -20.11 8.21 10.14
CA ALA A 20 -19.76 9.43 9.42
C ALA A 20 -18.43 9.30 8.66
N PHE A 21 -17.42 8.63 9.26
CA PHE A 21 -16.19 8.31 8.55
C PHE A 21 -16.42 7.37 7.36
N ILE A 22 -17.21 6.31 7.54
CA ILE A 22 -17.55 5.36 6.48
C ILE A 22 -18.26 6.09 5.34
N ASP A 23 -19.29 6.90 5.63
CA ASP A 23 -20.03 7.68 4.63
C ASP A 23 -19.06 8.54 3.80
N LYS A 24 -18.09 9.19 4.46
CA LYS A 24 -17.04 9.95 3.77
C LYS A 24 -16.19 9.08 2.83
N THR A 25 -15.78 7.89 3.27
CA THR A 25 -15.03 6.96 2.41
C THR A 25 -15.84 6.42 1.23
N GLN A 26 -17.18 6.38 1.33
CA GLN A 26 -18.06 5.82 0.31
C GLN A 26 -18.44 6.83 -0.81
N GLU A 27 -18.09 8.12 -0.68
CA GLU A 27 -18.47 9.17 -1.64
C GLU A 27 -18.16 8.85 -3.11
N THR A 28 -17.09 8.10 -3.38
CA THR A 28 -16.66 7.71 -4.74
C THR A 28 -16.71 6.20 -4.99
N VAL A 29 -17.24 5.41 -4.04
CA VAL A 29 -17.36 3.95 -4.14
C VAL A 29 -18.60 3.60 -4.97
N THR A 30 -18.51 3.85 -6.27
CA THR A 30 -19.59 3.56 -7.23
C THR A 30 -19.06 2.77 -8.42
N GLY A 31 -19.94 2.02 -9.11
CA GLY A 31 -19.57 1.22 -10.27
C GLY A 31 -20.22 -0.15 -10.27
N TRP A 32 -19.72 -1.05 -11.10
CA TRP A 32 -20.17 -2.44 -11.15
C TRP A 32 -19.01 -3.41 -10.94
N VAL A 33 -19.35 -4.55 -10.33
CA VAL A 33 -18.48 -5.71 -10.20
C VAL A 33 -19.19 -6.89 -10.84
N LYS A 34 -18.53 -7.53 -11.80
CA LYS A 34 -19.03 -8.74 -12.45
C LYS A 34 -18.49 -9.92 -11.69
N VAL A 35 -19.40 -10.79 -11.24
CA VAL A 35 -19.06 -11.99 -10.45
C VAL A 35 -19.53 -13.25 -11.16
N LYS A 36 -18.79 -14.34 -10.97
CA LYS A 36 -19.15 -15.70 -11.36
C LYS A 36 -19.45 -16.50 -10.09
N LEU A 37 -20.63 -17.11 -10.05
CA LEU A 37 -21.05 -18.00 -8.97
C LEU A 37 -20.79 -19.44 -9.39
N TYR A 38 -20.05 -20.20 -8.60
CA TYR A 38 -19.73 -21.58 -8.93
C TYR A 38 -19.49 -22.45 -7.71
N LYS A 39 -20.30 -23.50 -7.54
CA LYS A 39 -20.19 -24.50 -6.45
C LYS A 39 -19.96 -23.87 -5.06
N GLY A 40 -20.79 -22.89 -4.70
CA GLY A 40 -20.68 -22.18 -3.42
C GLY A 40 -19.63 -21.07 -3.38
N ASN A 41 -18.90 -20.81 -4.47
CA ASN A 41 -17.91 -19.73 -4.56
C ASN A 41 -18.47 -18.50 -5.27
N VAL A 42 -17.95 -17.33 -4.91
CA VAL A 42 -18.14 -16.05 -5.59
C VAL A 42 -16.78 -15.59 -6.12
N ILE A 43 -16.64 -15.45 -7.43
CA ILE A 43 -15.39 -15.09 -8.09
C ILE A 43 -15.56 -13.76 -8.82
N VAL A 44 -14.74 -12.77 -8.51
CA VAL A 44 -14.74 -11.49 -9.24
C VAL A 44 -14.06 -11.69 -10.60
N ILE A 45 -14.76 -11.36 -11.68
CA ILE A 45 -14.28 -11.52 -13.06
C ILE A 45 -14.17 -10.20 -13.82
N GLY A 46 -14.61 -9.09 -13.24
CA GLY A 46 -14.50 -7.78 -13.87
C GLY A 46 -15.00 -6.67 -12.97
N ARG A 47 -14.52 -5.45 -13.20
CA ARG A 47 -14.88 -4.24 -12.44
C ARG A 47 -14.85 -3.04 -13.37
N LYS A 48 -15.74 -2.07 -13.15
CA LYS A 48 -15.67 -0.75 -13.80
C LYS A 48 -16.28 0.31 -12.90
N SER A 49 -15.68 1.48 -12.87
CA SER A 49 -16.16 2.65 -12.15
C SER A 49 -15.85 3.92 -12.93
N ALA A 50 -16.72 4.93 -12.84
CA ALA A 50 -16.43 6.27 -13.33
C ALA A 50 -15.41 7.00 -12.43
N HIS A 51 -15.27 6.57 -11.17
CA HIS A 51 -14.29 7.09 -10.20
C HIS A 51 -13.13 6.10 -9.99
N SER A 52 -12.83 5.28 -11.01
CA SER A 52 -11.71 4.36 -10.95
C SER A 52 -10.39 5.11 -10.79
N LEU A 53 -9.62 4.77 -9.76
CA LEU A 53 -8.23 5.22 -9.61
C LEU A 53 -7.25 4.38 -10.44
N TYR A 54 -7.72 3.30 -11.06
CA TYR A 54 -6.92 2.54 -12.03
C TYR A 54 -6.79 3.35 -13.32
N ARG A 55 -5.54 3.50 -13.76
CA ARG A 55 -5.11 4.24 -14.96
C ARG A 55 -4.26 3.30 -15.80
N GLU A 56 -4.82 2.79 -16.88
CA GLU A 56 -4.19 1.79 -17.75
C GLU A 56 -2.89 2.31 -18.38
N ASP A 57 -2.87 3.61 -18.72
CA ASP A 57 -1.72 4.34 -19.26
C ASP A 57 -0.52 4.38 -18.30
N PHE A 58 -0.75 4.39 -16.98
CA PHE A 58 0.31 4.29 -15.97
C PHE A 58 0.71 2.84 -15.63
N ALA A 59 -0.16 1.88 -15.93
CA ALA A 59 0.05 0.47 -15.56
C ALA A 59 0.60 -0.38 -16.73
N THR A 60 0.50 0.10 -17.95
CA THR A 60 0.97 -0.60 -19.15
C THR A 60 2.49 -0.49 -19.31
N PHE A 61 3.10 -1.53 -19.87
CA PHE A 61 4.51 -1.53 -20.26
C PHE A 61 4.75 -0.91 -21.64
N GLY A 62 3.70 -0.57 -22.39
CA GLY A 62 3.78 -0.20 -23.81
C GLY A 62 3.88 1.29 -24.12
N GLN A 63 3.70 2.19 -23.13
CA GLN A 63 3.78 3.64 -23.32
C GLN A 63 4.80 4.24 -22.34
N GLU A 64 5.96 4.61 -22.86
CA GLU A 64 7.09 5.13 -22.08
C GLU A 64 6.92 6.60 -21.66
N ASP A 65 5.89 7.31 -22.15
CA ASP A 65 5.75 8.76 -21.98
C ASP A 65 4.92 9.19 -20.74
N VAL A 66 4.32 8.26 -20.01
CA VAL A 66 3.32 8.59 -18.96
C VAL A 66 3.95 8.69 -17.56
N TYR A 67 5.11 8.06 -17.34
CA TYR A 67 5.81 8.06 -16.05
C TYR A 67 7.33 7.97 -16.22
N ASP A 68 8.07 8.84 -15.52
CA ASP A 68 9.53 8.80 -15.47
C ASP A 68 10.00 7.70 -14.50
N GLN A 69 10.52 6.61 -15.07
CA GLN A 69 11.01 5.47 -14.30
C GLN A 69 12.27 5.79 -13.47
N SER A 70 12.97 6.89 -13.75
CA SER A 70 14.18 7.29 -13.01
C SER A 70 13.87 7.67 -11.56
N ASP A 71 12.66 8.16 -11.27
CA ASP A 71 12.19 8.49 -9.92
C ASP A 71 12.24 7.29 -8.96
N ALA A 72 12.06 6.07 -9.50
CA ALA A 72 12.08 4.85 -8.71
C ALA A 72 13.42 4.65 -7.98
N VAL A 73 14.53 5.08 -8.57
CA VAL A 73 15.87 4.93 -7.97
C VAL A 73 15.98 5.73 -6.67
N GLY A 74 15.51 6.97 -6.68
CA GLY A 74 15.46 7.82 -5.49
C GLY A 74 14.52 7.25 -4.44
N PHE A 75 13.31 6.86 -4.84
CA PHE A 75 12.32 6.26 -3.95
C PHE A 75 12.84 5.00 -3.24
N ILE A 76 13.41 4.04 -3.98
CA ILE A 76 13.96 2.80 -3.43
C ILE A 76 15.06 3.09 -2.41
N THR A 77 15.95 4.02 -2.73
CA THR A 77 17.06 4.40 -1.85
C THR A 77 16.57 5.00 -0.54
N LEU A 78 15.63 5.95 -0.61
CA LEU A 78 15.11 6.65 0.57
C LEU A 78 14.21 5.75 1.42
N PHE A 79 13.29 5.02 0.80
CA PHE A 79 12.39 4.10 1.51
C PHE A 79 13.16 2.97 2.21
N GLY A 80 14.23 2.50 1.57
CA GLY A 80 15.13 1.47 2.10
C GLY A 80 16.16 1.96 3.12
N LEU A 81 16.34 3.28 3.27
CA LEU A 81 17.42 3.86 4.06
C LEU A 81 17.42 3.39 5.52
N GLN A 82 16.24 3.35 6.15
CA GLN A 82 16.09 2.89 7.53
C GLN A 82 16.55 1.43 7.72
N MET A 83 16.26 0.55 6.75
CA MET A 83 16.70 -0.84 6.80
C MET A 83 18.21 -0.96 6.61
N LYS A 84 18.77 -0.17 5.68
CA LYS A 84 20.22 -0.08 5.46
C LYS A 84 20.93 0.38 6.74
N VAL A 85 20.43 1.42 7.41
CA VAL A 85 21.00 1.92 8.68
C VAL A 85 20.93 0.86 9.77
N LYS A 86 19.78 0.21 9.96
CA LYS A 86 19.66 -0.89 10.92
C LYS A 86 20.68 -2.00 10.66
N ALA A 87 20.83 -2.43 9.40
CA ALA A 87 21.81 -3.45 9.03
C ALA A 87 23.25 -2.99 9.33
N MET A 88 23.59 -1.74 9.03
CA MET A 88 24.91 -1.16 9.35
C MET A 88 25.18 -1.17 10.85
N MET A 89 24.18 -0.83 11.68
CA MET A 89 24.29 -0.86 13.14
C MET A 89 24.52 -2.28 13.67
N GLU A 90 23.78 -3.27 13.16
CA GLU A 90 23.95 -4.69 13.51
C GLU A 90 25.35 -5.22 13.15
N VAL A 91 25.93 -4.75 12.03
CA VAL A 91 27.32 -5.07 11.66
C VAL A 91 28.32 -4.43 12.63
N SER A 92 28.12 -3.17 13.01
CA SER A 92 29.04 -2.43 13.86
C SER A 92 29.02 -2.87 15.34
N ASP A 93 27.89 -3.37 15.85
CA ASP A 93 27.73 -3.79 17.25
C ASP A 93 28.23 -5.24 17.51
N GLY A 94 29.14 -5.75 16.65
CA GLY A 94 29.69 -7.10 16.78
C GLY A 94 28.74 -8.23 16.37
N GLY A 95 27.58 -7.91 15.79
CA GLY A 95 26.68 -8.90 15.21
C GLY A 95 27.35 -9.60 14.03
N LYS A 96 27.38 -10.95 14.05
CA LYS A 96 27.84 -11.76 12.91
C LYS A 96 26.89 -11.55 11.72
N THR A 97 27.14 -10.52 10.93
CA THR A 97 26.44 -10.30 9.66
C THR A 97 26.86 -11.38 8.66
N ARG A 98 25.88 -11.91 7.90
CA ARG A 98 26.16 -12.78 6.75
C ARG A 98 26.58 -12.00 5.51
N TYR A 99 26.51 -10.67 5.57
CA TYR A 99 26.75 -9.76 4.47
C TYR A 99 28.10 -9.05 4.64
N ALA A 100 28.82 -8.83 3.54
CA ALA A 100 30.09 -8.10 3.56
C ALA A 100 29.90 -6.71 4.16
N ALA A 101 30.89 -6.26 4.96
CA ALA A 101 30.88 -4.93 5.52
C ALA A 101 30.80 -3.88 4.40
N PRO A 102 29.93 -2.86 4.49
CA PRO A 102 29.87 -1.80 3.50
C PRO A 102 31.20 -1.04 3.42
N ASP A 103 31.67 -0.77 2.20
CA ASP A 103 32.83 0.10 1.99
C ASP A 103 32.43 1.57 2.15
N TYR A 104 32.79 2.16 3.29
CA TYR A 104 32.51 3.56 3.62
C TYR A 104 33.49 4.56 3.00
N SER A 105 34.51 4.13 2.23
CA SER A 105 35.48 5.03 1.59
C SER A 105 34.84 6.02 0.60
N LYS A 106 33.63 5.71 0.10
CA LYS A 106 32.89 6.54 -0.86
C LYS A 106 31.76 7.36 -0.24
N PHE A 107 31.39 7.14 1.02
CA PHE A 107 30.27 7.85 1.66
C PHE A 107 30.81 8.88 2.67
N LYS A 108 31.21 10.05 2.16
CA LYS A 108 31.49 11.21 3.03
C LYS A 108 30.17 11.79 3.54
N ARG A 109 29.91 11.63 4.83
CA ARG A 109 29.25 12.69 5.57
C ARG A 109 30.36 13.71 5.84
N ASP A 110 30.30 14.80 5.09
CA ASP A 110 31.18 15.98 5.15
C ASP A 110 32.54 15.81 4.43
#